data_AF-A0A2K1Q9B5-F1
#
_entry.id   AF-A0A2K1Q9B5-F1
#
_cell.length_a   1.000
_cell.length_b   1.000
_cell.length_c   1.000
_cell.angle_alpha   90.00
_cell.angle_beta   90.00
_cell.angle_gamma   90.00
#
_symmetry.space_group_name_H-M   'P 1'
#
loop_
_entity.id
_entity.type
_entity.pdbx_description
1 polymer ?
#
loop_
_entity_poly.entity_id
_entity_poly.type
_entity_poly.pdbx_seq_one_letter_code
_entity_poly.pdbx_strand_id
1 'polypeptide(L)'
;MKKYAISDKAGKKEALEGIAILAHKNKLNENVIRIYVSLFSSNGEYKEAIKVLESLNKESPASALLLQECMLKDRIHHHDLACYKKALSIAENKGVRNTDHLIVLYFSGDKRFNEEKEKYLSHNSNDSIISIFDKERDAVLKEIYPN
;
A
#
# COMPACT_ATOMS: atom_id res chain seq x y z
N MET A 1 -12.64 7.80 9.80
CA MET A 1 -11.44 8.62 9.48
C MET A 1 -11.56 10.07 9.92
N LYS A 2 -12.66 10.80 9.64
CA LYS A 2 -12.86 12.18 10.13
C LYS A 2 -12.60 12.34 11.63
N LYS A 3 -13.14 11.44 12.48
CA LYS A 3 -12.93 11.47 13.93
C LYS A 3 -11.44 11.29 14.32
N TYR A 4 -10.71 10.40 13.67
CA TYR A 4 -9.27 10.21 13.91
C TYR A 4 -8.44 11.45 13.52
N ALA A 5 -8.74 12.05 12.37
CA ALA A 5 -8.03 13.20 11.84
C ALA A 5 -8.18 14.47 12.71
N ILE A 6 -9.30 14.60 13.46
CA ILE A 6 -9.61 15.75 14.31
C ILE A 6 -9.46 15.47 15.82
N SER A 7 -9.18 14.23 16.21
CA SER A 7 -9.00 13.86 17.62
C SER A 7 -7.67 14.37 18.17
N ASP A 8 -7.67 14.67 19.46
CA ASP A 8 -6.44 14.86 20.23
C ASP A 8 -5.63 13.53 20.34
N LYS A 9 -4.46 13.60 20.97
CA LYS A 9 -3.56 12.45 21.09
C LYS A 9 -4.22 11.23 21.77
N ALA A 10 -5.13 11.46 22.73
CA ALA A 10 -5.84 10.39 23.42
C ALA A 10 -6.93 9.76 22.52
N GLY A 11 -7.72 10.58 21.84
CA GLY A 11 -8.74 10.11 20.91
C GLY A 11 -8.17 9.42 19.66
N LYS A 12 -6.94 9.77 19.24
CA LYS A 12 -6.21 9.01 18.20
C LYS A 12 -5.80 7.63 18.70
N LYS A 13 -5.34 7.52 19.95
CA LYS A 13 -4.95 6.24 20.56
C LYS A 13 -6.14 5.29 20.69
N GLU A 14 -7.28 5.74 21.19
CA GLU A 14 -8.49 4.91 21.31
C GLU A 14 -9.01 4.43 19.95
N ALA A 15 -8.97 5.29 18.94
CA ALA A 15 -9.36 4.92 17.58
C ALA A 15 -8.39 3.89 16.96
N LEU A 16 -7.08 4.01 17.23
CA LEU A 16 -6.09 3.00 16.85
C LEU A 16 -6.34 1.66 17.55
N GLU A 17 -6.63 1.67 18.85
CA GLU A 17 -6.94 0.46 19.61
C GLU A 17 -8.21 -0.25 19.07
N GLY A 18 -9.27 0.51 18.77
CA GLY A 18 -10.49 -0.04 18.16
C GLY A 18 -10.22 -0.67 16.80
N ILE A 19 -9.39 -0.06 15.97
CA ILE A 19 -9.02 -0.59 14.65
C ILE A 19 -8.07 -1.78 14.77
N ALA A 20 -7.15 -1.78 15.73
CA ALA A 20 -6.28 -2.92 16.02
C ALA A 20 -7.10 -4.16 16.43
N ILE A 21 -8.14 -3.97 17.25
CA ILE A 21 -9.08 -5.04 17.63
C ILE A 21 -9.80 -5.57 16.38
N LEU A 22 -10.28 -4.69 15.50
CA LEU A 22 -10.94 -5.09 14.26
C LEU A 22 -10.00 -5.85 13.32
N ALA A 23 -8.77 -5.37 13.16
CA ALA A 23 -7.73 -6.03 12.36
C ALA A 23 -7.38 -7.41 12.91
N HIS A 24 -7.25 -7.55 14.23
CA HIS A 24 -6.97 -8.84 14.87
C HIS A 24 -8.14 -9.83 14.73
N LYS A 25 -9.39 -9.35 14.76
CA LYS A 25 -10.59 -10.18 14.56
C LYS A 25 -10.84 -10.53 13.09
N ASN A 26 -10.35 -9.72 12.16
CA ASN A 26 -10.61 -9.84 10.72
C ASN A 26 -9.29 -9.88 9.93
N LYS A 27 -8.35 -10.74 10.32
CA LYS A 27 -7.01 -10.82 9.71
C LYS A 27 -7.00 -11.08 8.20
N LEU A 28 -8.09 -11.62 7.66
CA LEU A 28 -8.26 -11.89 6.23
C LEU A 28 -8.93 -10.73 5.46
N ASN A 29 -9.41 -9.70 6.15
CA ASN A 29 -10.01 -8.54 5.50
C ASN A 29 -8.93 -7.52 5.15
N GLU A 30 -8.40 -7.62 3.93
CA GLU A 30 -7.34 -6.76 3.41
C GLU A 30 -7.65 -5.26 3.60
N ASN A 31 -8.91 -4.84 3.42
CA ASN A 31 -9.29 -3.44 3.58
C ASN A 31 -9.12 -2.94 5.02
N VAL A 32 -9.49 -3.76 6.02
CA VAL A 32 -9.32 -3.42 7.44
C VAL A 32 -7.83 -3.32 7.78
N ILE A 33 -7.02 -4.24 7.28
CA ILE A 33 -5.56 -4.20 7.47
C ILE A 33 -4.94 -2.96 6.82
N ARG A 34 -5.30 -2.65 5.58
CA ARG A 34 -4.79 -1.45 4.88
C ARG A 34 -5.13 -0.19 5.66
N ILE A 35 -6.35 -0.06 6.17
CA ILE A 35 -6.74 1.08 7.01
C ILE A 35 -5.86 1.15 8.26
N TYR A 36 -5.68 0.02 8.97
CA TYR A 36 -4.88 -0.03 10.19
C TYR A 36 -3.42 0.40 9.95
N VAL A 37 -2.80 -0.12 8.89
CA VAL A 37 -1.43 0.19 8.48
C VAL A 37 -1.31 1.63 7.99
N SER A 38 -2.30 2.15 7.28
CA SER A 38 -2.32 3.54 6.82
C SER A 38 -2.36 4.54 7.98
N LEU A 39 -2.91 4.18 9.14
CA LEU A 39 -2.89 5.08 10.31
C LEU A 39 -1.49 5.23 10.88
N PHE A 40 -0.75 4.13 11.04
CA PHE A 40 0.67 4.18 11.41
C PHE A 40 1.47 5.00 10.39
N SER A 41 1.24 4.70 9.10
CA SER A 41 1.93 5.38 8.01
C SER A 41 1.66 6.89 7.99
N SER A 42 0.42 7.31 8.26
CA SER A 42 0.06 8.74 8.33
C SER A 42 0.69 9.50 9.50
N ASN A 43 1.18 8.78 10.51
CA ASN A 43 1.90 9.37 11.66
C ASN A 43 3.43 9.26 11.51
N GLY A 44 3.94 8.79 10.37
CA GLY A 44 5.36 8.49 10.20
C GLY A 44 5.85 7.23 10.95
N GLU A 45 4.94 6.44 11.55
CA GLU A 45 5.22 5.20 12.28
C GLU A 45 5.44 4.03 11.29
N TYR A 46 6.33 4.22 10.31
CA TYR A 46 6.52 3.27 9.21
C TYR A 46 7.05 1.91 9.69
N LYS A 47 7.87 1.87 10.75
CA LYS A 47 8.42 0.62 11.29
C LYS A 47 7.31 -0.26 11.89
N GLU A 48 6.38 0.35 12.61
CA GLU A 48 5.22 -0.31 13.19
C GLU A 48 4.28 -0.82 12.08
N ALA A 49 4.05 0.01 11.06
CA ALA A 49 3.29 -0.37 9.87
C ALA A 49 3.89 -1.60 9.16
N ILE A 50 5.20 -1.60 8.95
CA ILE A 50 5.95 -2.72 8.34
C ILE A 50 5.82 -3.98 9.19
N LYS A 51 6.01 -3.90 10.51
CA LYS A 51 5.93 -5.07 11.40
C LYS A 51 4.57 -5.78 11.33
N VAL A 52 3.48 -5.00 11.24
CA VAL A 52 2.13 -5.55 11.07
C VAL A 52 2.01 -6.29 9.74
N LEU A 53 2.46 -5.68 8.65
CA LEU A 53 2.39 -6.26 7.31
C LEU A 53 3.24 -7.52 7.17
N GLU A 54 4.48 -7.52 7.68
CA GLU A 54 5.38 -8.68 7.65
C GLU A 54 4.75 -9.90 8.33
N SER A 55 4.10 -9.69 9.49
CA SER A 55 3.40 -10.76 10.20
C SER A 55 2.28 -11.37 9.35
N LEU A 56 1.49 -10.54 8.68
CA LEU A 56 0.34 -10.97 7.90
C LEU A 56 0.77 -11.63 6.57
N ASN A 57 1.72 -11.02 5.86
CA ASN A 57 2.23 -11.54 4.59
C ASN A 57 3.03 -12.84 4.76
N LYS A 58 3.56 -13.10 5.96
CA LYS A 58 4.17 -14.40 6.30
C LYS A 58 3.12 -15.50 6.44
N GLU A 59 1.95 -15.21 6.98
CA GLU A 59 0.86 -16.18 7.18
C GLU A 59 0.05 -16.42 5.89
N SER A 60 -0.37 -15.34 5.23
CA SER A 60 -1.20 -15.38 4.03
C SER A 60 -0.91 -14.17 3.14
N PRO A 61 0.02 -14.30 2.17
CA PRO A 61 0.42 -13.17 1.35
C PRO A 61 -0.70 -12.73 0.40
N ALA A 62 -1.11 -11.47 0.54
CA ALA A 62 -2.00 -10.79 -0.39
C ALA A 62 -1.21 -9.77 -1.21
N SER A 63 -1.51 -9.62 -2.51
CA SER A 63 -0.74 -8.73 -3.39
C SER A 63 -0.78 -7.28 -2.91
N ALA A 64 -1.95 -6.78 -2.50
CA ALA A 64 -2.10 -5.41 -2.03
C ALA A 64 -1.35 -5.15 -0.71
N LEU A 65 -1.39 -6.09 0.24
CA LEU A 65 -0.68 -5.97 1.52
C LEU A 65 0.83 -6.11 1.34
N LEU A 66 1.28 -7.02 0.47
CA LEU A 66 2.69 -7.18 0.15
C LEU A 66 3.22 -5.94 -0.59
N LEU A 67 2.45 -5.39 -1.54
CA LEU A 67 2.81 -4.15 -2.21
C LEU A 67 2.98 -2.99 -1.20
N GLN A 68 2.04 -2.85 -0.27
CA GLN A 68 2.12 -1.85 0.80
C GLN A 68 3.38 -2.03 1.66
N GLU A 69 3.76 -3.29 1.94
CA GLU A 69 4.98 -3.61 2.69
C GLU A 69 6.23 -3.19 1.92
N CYS A 70 6.31 -3.56 0.64
CA CYS A 70 7.45 -3.21 -0.21
C CYS A 70 7.64 -1.70 -0.28
N MET A 71 6.56 -0.93 -0.51
CA MET A 71 6.64 0.52 -0.62
C MET A 71 7.01 1.20 0.71
N LEU A 72 6.50 0.71 1.85
CA LEU A 72 6.89 1.25 3.16
C LEU A 72 8.36 0.97 3.48
N LYS A 73 8.88 -0.22 3.13
CA LYS A 73 10.30 -0.54 3.26
C LYS A 73 11.15 0.36 2.35
N ASP A 74 10.73 0.54 1.11
CA ASP A 74 11.39 1.44 0.15
C ASP A 74 11.44 2.89 0.67
N ARG A 75 10.33 3.35 1.26
CA ARG A 75 10.19 4.68 1.87
C ARG A 75 11.19 4.96 2.99
N ILE A 76 11.66 3.92 3.69
CA ILE A 76 12.70 4.00 4.73
C ILE A 76 14.05 3.49 4.25
N HIS A 77 14.32 3.56 2.93
CA HIS A 77 15.59 3.19 2.29
C HIS A 77 15.96 1.71 2.34
N HIS A 78 14.96 0.83 2.43
CA HIS A 78 15.12 -0.63 2.34
C HIS A 78 14.46 -1.16 1.07
N HIS A 79 14.93 -0.69 -0.09
CA HIS A 79 14.41 -1.14 -1.38
C HIS A 79 14.65 -2.64 -1.61
N ASP A 80 13.60 -3.37 -2.01
CA ASP A 80 13.69 -4.79 -2.35
C ASP A 80 12.87 -5.09 -3.63
N LEU A 81 13.57 -5.26 -4.75
CA LEU A 81 12.95 -5.61 -6.03
C LEU A 81 12.27 -6.99 -5.99
N ALA A 82 12.78 -7.94 -5.22
CA ALA A 82 12.18 -9.27 -5.11
C ALA A 82 10.81 -9.20 -4.42
N CYS A 83 10.66 -8.30 -3.44
CA CYS A 83 9.37 -8.00 -2.82
C CYS A 83 8.32 -7.57 -3.85
N TYR A 84 8.64 -6.59 -4.70
CA TYR A 84 7.73 -6.12 -5.76
C TYR A 84 7.41 -7.20 -6.78
N LYS A 85 8.40 -7.98 -7.24
CA LYS A 85 8.17 -9.11 -8.17
C LYS A 85 7.24 -10.17 -7.58
N LYS A 86 7.37 -10.46 -6.28
CA LYS A 86 6.47 -11.37 -5.57
C LYS A 86 5.04 -10.81 -5.50
N ALA A 87 4.88 -9.52 -5.19
CA ALA A 87 3.57 -8.87 -5.18
C ALA A 87 2.90 -8.90 -6.57
N LEU A 88 3.66 -8.63 -7.64
CA LEU A 88 3.19 -8.69 -9.02
C LEU A 88 2.73 -10.10 -9.40
N SER A 89 3.54 -11.13 -9.10
CA SER A 89 3.17 -12.52 -9.38
C SER A 89 1.86 -12.93 -8.69
N ILE A 90 1.67 -12.54 -7.41
CA ILE A 90 0.42 -12.82 -6.69
C ILE A 90 -0.77 -12.09 -7.35
N ALA A 91 -0.59 -10.83 -7.75
CA ALA A 91 -1.63 -10.04 -8.40
C ALA A 91 -2.05 -10.67 -9.73
N GLU A 92 -1.08 -11.06 -10.56
CA GLU A 92 -1.33 -11.68 -11.87
C GLU A 92 -2.01 -13.05 -11.75
N ASN A 93 -1.58 -13.88 -10.80
CA ASN A 93 -2.20 -15.19 -10.55
C ASN A 93 -3.67 -15.07 -10.11
N LYS A 94 -4.05 -13.95 -9.50
CA LYS A 94 -5.44 -13.63 -9.11
C LYS A 94 -6.21 -12.82 -10.16
N GLY A 95 -5.60 -12.53 -11.31
CA GLY A 95 -6.23 -11.72 -12.36
C GLY A 95 -6.47 -10.25 -11.98
N VAL A 96 -5.72 -9.71 -11.01
CA VAL A 96 -5.88 -8.32 -10.56
C VAL A 96 -5.33 -7.36 -11.60
N ARG A 97 -6.16 -6.41 -12.05
CA ARG A 97 -5.87 -5.37 -13.06
C ARG A 97 -6.38 -3.99 -12.63
N ASN A 98 -6.08 -3.61 -11.39
CA ASN A 98 -6.46 -2.34 -10.79
C ASN A 98 -5.23 -1.42 -10.63
N THR A 99 -5.39 -0.30 -9.93
CA THR A 99 -4.29 0.65 -9.66
C THR A 99 -3.11 -0.01 -8.93
N ASP A 100 -3.33 -0.96 -8.00
CA ASP A 100 -2.24 -1.67 -7.32
C ASP A 100 -1.38 -2.47 -8.32
N HIS A 101 -1.99 -3.02 -9.38
CA HIS A 101 -1.26 -3.67 -10.48
C HIS A 101 -0.36 -2.68 -11.24
N LEU A 102 -0.83 -1.47 -11.51
CA LEU A 102 0.00 -0.43 -12.15
C LEU A 102 1.15 0.03 -11.24
N ILE A 103 0.87 0.22 -9.95
CA ILE A 103 1.87 0.59 -8.94
C ILE A 103 2.97 -0.48 -8.89
N VAL A 104 2.62 -1.76 -8.79
CA VAL A 104 3.64 -2.81 -8.69
C VAL A 104 4.46 -2.94 -9.99
N LEU A 105 3.85 -2.74 -11.17
CA LEU A 105 4.59 -2.69 -12.43
C LEU A 105 5.59 -1.53 -12.47
N TYR A 106 5.16 -0.33 -12.05
CA TYR A 106 6.00 0.86 -11.97
C TYR A 106 7.19 0.64 -11.02
N PHE A 107 6.93 0.22 -9.78
CA PHE A 107 7.97 0.05 -8.76
C PHE A 107 8.93 -1.12 -9.03
N SER A 108 8.46 -2.16 -9.74
CA SER A 108 9.32 -3.26 -10.19
C SER A 108 10.14 -2.95 -11.44
N GLY A 109 9.90 -1.79 -12.09
CA GLY A 109 10.54 -1.45 -13.36
C GLY A 109 10.14 -2.40 -14.49
N ASP A 110 8.93 -2.95 -14.45
CA ASP A 110 8.46 -3.88 -15.48
C ASP A 110 8.22 -3.13 -16.80
N LYS A 111 8.80 -3.66 -17.89
CA LYS A 111 8.69 -3.10 -19.24
C LYS A 111 7.25 -2.94 -19.74
N ARG A 112 6.30 -3.69 -19.18
CA ARG A 112 4.87 -3.67 -19.55
C ARG A 112 4.13 -2.50 -18.93
N PHE A 113 4.74 -1.75 -18.01
CA PHE A 113 4.07 -0.68 -17.26
C PHE A 113 3.32 0.31 -18.18
N ASN A 114 3.98 0.85 -19.21
CA ASN A 114 3.36 1.84 -20.10
C ASN A 114 2.16 1.27 -20.88
N GLU A 115 2.30 0.05 -21.40
CA GLU A 115 1.21 -0.63 -22.13
C GLU A 115 0.01 -0.89 -21.21
N GLU A 116 0.24 -1.37 -19.99
CA GLU A 116 -0.83 -1.63 -19.03
C GLU A 116 -1.45 -0.33 -18.49
N LYS A 117 -0.67 0.75 -18.35
CA LYS A 117 -1.17 2.09 -18.01
C LYS A 117 -2.15 2.61 -19.07
N GLU A 118 -1.81 2.46 -20.36
CA GLU A 118 -2.69 2.85 -21.47
C GLU A 118 -3.97 2.03 -21.52
N LYS A 119 -3.88 0.70 -21.34
CA LYS A 119 -5.06 -0.19 -21.26
C LYS A 119 -5.98 0.16 -20.09
N TYR A 120 -5.39 0.54 -18.95
CA TYR A 120 -6.17 0.97 -17.79
C TYR A 120 -6.89 2.30 -18.06
N LEU A 121 -6.18 3.28 -18.64
CA LEU A 121 -6.72 4.61 -18.97
C LEU A 121 -7.83 4.56 -20.02
N SER A 122 -7.80 3.63 -20.98
CA SER A 122 -8.88 3.50 -21.96
C SER A 122 -10.24 3.16 -21.34
N HIS A 123 -10.23 2.57 -20.13
CA HIS A 123 -11.42 2.26 -19.36
C HIS A 123 -11.64 3.20 -18.16
N ASN A 124 -10.64 4.03 -17.81
CA ASN A 124 -10.62 4.87 -16.60
C ASN A 124 -10.02 6.26 -16.90
N SER A 125 -10.50 6.92 -17.96
CA SER A 125 -9.88 8.10 -18.57
C SER A 125 -9.73 9.33 -17.66
N ASN A 126 -10.42 9.37 -16.52
CA ASN A 126 -10.36 10.47 -15.55
C ASN A 126 -9.65 10.10 -14.24
N ASP A 127 -8.93 8.98 -14.18
CA ASP A 127 -8.24 8.59 -12.95
C ASP A 127 -6.99 9.45 -12.70
N SER A 128 -7.16 10.47 -11.85
CA SER A 128 -6.10 11.38 -11.43
C SER A 128 -4.89 10.68 -10.80
N ILE A 129 -5.05 9.45 -10.27
CA ILE A 129 -3.95 8.72 -9.63
C ILE A 129 -2.85 8.33 -10.62
N ILE A 130 -3.15 8.32 -11.92
CA ILE A 130 -2.18 7.96 -12.95
C ILE A 130 -1.07 9.03 -13.07
N SER A 131 -1.37 10.28 -12.74
CA SER A 131 -0.40 11.38 -12.76
C SER A 131 0.76 11.19 -11.77
N ILE A 132 0.60 10.34 -10.75
CA ILE A 132 1.68 10.05 -9.80
C ILE A 132 2.86 9.40 -10.53
N PHE A 133 2.59 8.62 -11.59
CA PHE A 133 3.62 7.86 -12.28
C PHE A 133 4.50 8.69 -13.21
N ASP A 134 4.20 9.98 -13.39
CA ASP A 134 5.06 10.91 -14.12
C ASP A 134 6.19 11.45 -13.21
N LYS A 135 6.18 11.08 -11.92
CA LYS A 135 7.20 11.45 -10.93
C LYS A 135 8.26 10.36 -10.81
N GLU A 136 9.40 10.71 -10.24
CA GLU A 136 10.41 9.76 -9.81
C GLU A 136 9.91 8.90 -8.64
N ARG A 137 10.44 7.68 -8.51
CA ARG A 137 10.05 6.69 -7.50
C ARG A 137 9.92 7.28 -6.10
N ASP A 138 10.95 8.00 -5.65
CA ASP A 138 11.00 8.59 -4.31
C ASP A 138 9.93 9.65 -4.09
N ALA A 139 9.58 10.39 -5.15
CA ALA A 139 8.51 11.39 -5.10
C ALA A 139 7.13 10.71 -4.98
N VAL A 140 6.91 9.61 -5.71
CA VAL A 140 5.69 8.78 -5.57
C VAL A 140 5.57 8.25 -4.14
N LEU A 141 6.65 7.67 -3.58
CA LEU A 141 6.64 7.15 -2.22
C LEU A 141 6.34 8.23 -1.17
N LYS A 142 6.89 9.44 -1.33
CA LYS A 142 6.63 10.56 -0.42
C LYS A 142 5.19 11.09 -0.51
N GLU A 143 4.57 11.01 -1.68
CA GLU A 143 3.18 11.41 -1.87
C GLU A 143 2.20 10.39 -1.28
N ILE A 144 2.48 9.10 -1.44
CA ILE A 144 1.69 8.01 -0.84
C ILE A 144 1.91 7.95 0.69
N TYR A 145 3.15 8.15 1.13
CA TYR A 145 3.58 8.11 2.54
C TYR A 145 4.26 9.42 2.93
N PRO A 146 3.46 10.48 3.20
CA PRO A 146 3.98 11.77 3.63
C PRO A 146 4.57 11.68 5.05
N ASN A 147 5.57 12.55 5.30
CA ASN A 147 6.11 12.83 6.64
C ASN A 147 5.37 14.01 7.27
#